data_AF-A0AB33F0I0-F1
#
_entry.id   AF-A0AB33F0I0-F1
#
_cell.length_a   1.000
_cell.length_b   1.000
_cell.length_c   1.000
_cell.angle_alpha   90.00
_cell.angle_beta   90.00
_cell.angle_gamma   90.00
#
_symmetry.space_group_name_H-M   'P 1'
#
loop_
_entity.id
_entity.type
_entity.pdbx_description
1 polymer ?
#
loop_
_entity_poly.entity_id
_entity_poly.type
_entity_poly.pdbx_seq_one_letter_code
_entity_poly.pdbx_strand_id
1 'polypeptide(L)'
;MWRGPTDTGGYGAFAGTGAHRYAYELMNRPIPDGMVIDHRCHNGDTTCPGGTTCRHRRCVNPAHLDVITRGENVLRSQHTMPHQNAAKTHCPNGHEYTADNTYSRPRAGGIARRECRECRRIRSRAGWRTSAA
;
A
#
# COMPACT_ATOMS: atom_id res chain seq x y z
N MET A 1 -23.25 -2.80 -6.22
CA MET A 1 -22.73 -1.47 -5.79
C MET A 1 -23.64 -0.90 -4.73
N TRP A 2 -23.08 -0.22 -3.73
CA TRP A 2 -23.79 0.52 -2.68
C TRP A 2 -24.42 1.79 -3.24
N ARG A 3 -25.69 2.03 -2.88
CA ARG A 3 -26.48 3.20 -3.31
C ARG A 3 -26.85 4.15 -2.16
N GLY A 4 -26.50 3.79 -0.92
CA GLY A 4 -26.79 4.59 0.27
C GLY A 4 -25.68 5.61 0.61
N PRO A 5 -25.68 6.13 1.84
CA PRO A 5 -24.70 7.10 2.32
C PRO A 5 -23.26 6.59 2.22
N THR A 6 -22.31 7.52 2.06
CA THR A 6 -20.87 7.25 2.12
C THR A 6 -20.21 8.03 3.23
N ASP A 7 -19.10 7.52 3.76
CA ASP A 7 -18.24 8.26 4.67
C ASP A 7 -17.39 9.33 3.93
N THR A 8 -16.60 10.10 4.69
CA THR A 8 -15.66 11.10 4.14
C THR A 8 -14.55 10.47 3.29
N GLY A 9 -14.31 9.17 3.43
CA GLY A 9 -13.40 8.38 2.62
C GLY A 9 -14.02 7.89 1.30
N GLY A 10 -15.31 8.12 1.05
CA GLY A 10 -16.03 7.61 -0.11
C GLY A 10 -16.46 6.15 -0.02
N TYR A 11 -16.27 5.49 1.12
CA TYR A 11 -16.77 4.13 1.35
C TYR A 11 -18.25 4.15 1.65
N GLY A 12 -18.98 3.14 1.16
CA GLY A 12 -20.37 2.94 1.58
C GLY A 12 -20.46 2.74 3.09
N ALA A 13 -21.41 3.40 3.75
CA ALA A 13 -21.63 3.32 5.18
C ALA A 13 -23.01 2.71 5.48
N PHE A 14 -23.06 1.79 6.44
CA PHE A 14 -24.29 1.13 6.88
C PHE A 14 -24.19 0.75 8.36
N ALA A 15 -25.23 1.05 9.15
CA ALA A 15 -25.33 0.67 10.57
C ALA A 15 -24.08 1.02 11.41
N GLY A 16 -23.48 2.20 11.18
CA GLY A 16 -22.28 2.65 11.92
C GLY A 16 -20.97 1.99 11.51
N THR A 17 -20.96 1.13 10.48
CA THR A 17 -19.77 0.47 9.94
C THR A 17 -19.67 0.64 8.42
N GLY A 18 -18.61 0.12 7.82
CA GLY A 18 -18.47 0.05 6.37
C GLY A 18 -19.48 -0.93 5.77
N ALA A 19 -20.28 -0.49 4.79
CA ALA A 19 -21.29 -1.31 4.12
C ALA A 19 -20.70 -2.58 3.50
N HIS A 20 -19.45 -2.53 3.05
CA HIS A 20 -18.74 -3.69 2.52
C HIS A 20 -18.36 -4.70 3.62
N ARG A 21 -18.02 -4.25 4.84
CA ARG A 21 -17.75 -5.12 5.99
C ARG A 21 -19.04 -5.82 6.42
N TYR A 22 -20.12 -5.05 6.55
CA TYR A 22 -21.42 -5.59 6.89
C TYR A 22 -21.90 -6.63 5.87
N ALA A 23 -21.79 -6.35 4.57
CA ALA A 23 -22.13 -7.30 3.51
C ALA A 23 -21.26 -8.57 3.53
N TYR A 24 -19.98 -8.44 3.92
CA TYR A 24 -19.07 -9.57 4.04
C TYR A 24 -19.46 -10.49 5.21
N GLU A 25 -19.71 -9.91 6.38
CA GLU A 25 -20.12 -10.62 7.59
C GLU A 25 -21.50 -11.28 7.45
N LEU A 26 -22.44 -10.63 6.75
CA LEU A 26 -23.75 -11.22 6.42
C LEU A 26 -23.68 -12.53 5.62
N MET A 27 -22.57 -12.78 4.92
CA MET A 27 -22.33 -14.05 4.23
C MET A 27 -21.67 -15.11 5.13
N ASN A 28 -21.73 -14.95 6.46
CA ASN A 28 -21.07 -15.79 7.45
C ASN A 28 -19.55 -15.91 7.21
N ARG A 29 -18.93 -14.82 6.74
CA ARG A 29 -17.47 -14.73 6.59
C ARG A 29 -16.93 -13.79 7.68
N PRO A 30 -16.32 -14.32 8.75
CA PRO A 30 -15.80 -13.48 9.82
C PRO A 30 -14.61 -12.65 9.33
N ILE A 31 -14.43 -11.47 9.93
CA ILE A 31 -13.24 -10.63 9.75
C ILE A 31 -12.42 -10.78 11.04
N PRO A 32 -11.32 -11.55 11.03
CA PRO A 32 -10.50 -11.76 12.22
C PRO A 32 -9.91 -10.46 12.76
N ASP A 33 -9.60 -10.45 14.05
CA ASP A 33 -8.95 -9.30 14.70
C ASP A 33 -7.64 -8.92 13.99
N GLY A 34 -7.44 -7.61 13.81
CA GLY A 34 -6.28 -7.08 13.10
C GLY A 34 -6.33 -7.18 11.57
N MET A 35 -7.37 -7.80 10.99
CA MET A 35 -7.57 -7.89 9.55
C MET A 35 -8.46 -6.76 9.02
N VAL A 36 -8.27 -6.44 7.74
CA VAL A 36 -9.04 -5.41 7.01
C VAL A 36 -9.67 -6.03 5.76
N ILE A 37 -10.70 -5.36 5.23
CA ILE A 37 -11.30 -5.72 3.95
C ILE A 37 -10.62 -4.93 2.83
N ASP A 38 -10.17 -5.65 1.81
CA ASP A 38 -9.60 -5.12 0.57
C ASP A 38 -10.57 -5.30 -0.60
N HIS A 39 -10.69 -4.27 -1.43
CA HIS A 39 -11.51 -4.29 -2.63
C HIS A 39 -10.69 -4.77 -3.83
N ARG A 40 -10.75 -6.06 -4.17
CA ARG A 40 -10.04 -6.60 -5.35
C ARG A 40 -10.42 -5.89 -6.65
N CYS A 41 -11.68 -5.48 -6.79
CA CYS A 41 -12.13 -4.72 -7.96
C CYS A 41 -11.43 -3.36 -8.09
N HIS A 42 -10.96 -2.77 -6.98
CA HIS A 42 -10.14 -1.56 -7.02
C HIS A 42 -8.74 -1.85 -7.56
N ASN A 43 -8.12 -2.93 -7.08
CA ASN A 43 -6.74 -3.28 -7.41
C ASN A 43 -6.56 -3.73 -8.87
N GLY A 44 -7.61 -4.29 -9.49
CA GLY A 44 -7.61 -4.71 -10.88
C GLY A 44 -7.93 -3.61 -11.90
N ASP A 45 -8.48 -2.46 -11.47
CA ASP A 45 -8.79 -1.35 -12.37
C ASP A 45 -7.64 -0.34 -12.40
N THR A 46 -6.82 -0.43 -13.44
CA THR A 46 -5.69 0.48 -13.68
C THR A 46 -6.11 1.91 -14.05
N THR A 47 -7.39 2.12 -14.39
CA THR A 47 -7.94 3.45 -14.70
C THR A 47 -8.55 4.13 -13.48
N CYS A 48 -8.64 3.42 -12.35
CA CYS A 48 -9.22 3.96 -11.14
C CYS A 48 -8.38 5.15 -10.66
N PRO A 49 -8.98 6.32 -10.39
CA PRO A 49 -8.22 7.48 -9.87
C PRO A 49 -7.75 7.29 -8.43
N GLY A 50 -8.24 6.26 -7.73
CA GLY A 50 -8.03 6.09 -6.30
C GLY A 50 -8.73 7.17 -5.48
N GLY A 51 -8.28 7.37 -4.24
CA GLY A 51 -8.80 8.42 -3.36
C GLY A 51 -10.29 8.34 -3.04
N THR A 52 -10.88 9.44 -2.57
CA THR A 52 -12.28 9.52 -2.11
C THR A 52 -13.31 9.46 -3.24
N THR A 53 -12.88 9.68 -4.49
CA THR A 53 -13.73 9.61 -5.69
C THR A 53 -13.76 8.20 -6.31
N CYS A 54 -12.97 7.27 -5.78
CA CYS A 54 -12.93 5.88 -6.21
C CYS A 54 -14.31 5.21 -6.07
N ARG A 55 -14.92 4.88 -7.21
CA ARG A 55 -16.23 4.21 -7.24
C ARG A 55 -16.19 2.83 -6.58
N HIS A 56 -15.06 2.12 -6.65
CA HIS A 56 -14.89 0.79 -6.04
C HIS A 56 -15.04 0.77 -4.52
N ARG A 57 -14.84 1.90 -3.83
CA ARG A 57 -15.11 2.02 -2.38
C ARG A 57 -16.58 1.81 -2.02
N ARG A 58 -17.47 1.90 -3.01
CA ARG A 58 -18.91 1.58 -2.90
C ARG A 58 -19.22 0.14 -3.29
N CYS A 59 -18.24 -0.70 -3.63
CA CYS A 59 -18.50 -2.11 -3.93
C CYS A 59 -18.80 -2.87 -2.62
N VAL A 60 -19.88 -3.66 -2.63
CA VAL A 60 -20.34 -4.49 -1.51
C VAL A 60 -20.51 -5.96 -1.92
N ASN A 61 -20.09 -6.32 -3.14
CA ASN A 61 -20.14 -7.71 -3.61
C ASN A 61 -19.03 -8.51 -2.89
N PRO A 62 -19.35 -9.49 -2.04
CA PRO A 62 -18.32 -10.20 -1.27
C PRO A 62 -17.36 -11.04 -2.10
N ALA A 63 -17.70 -11.36 -3.36
CA ALA A 63 -16.76 -11.96 -4.31
C ALA A 63 -15.63 -11.01 -4.72
N HIS A 64 -15.80 -9.70 -4.53
CA HIS A 64 -14.79 -8.68 -4.80
C HIS A 64 -14.04 -8.24 -3.53
N LEU A 65 -14.26 -8.91 -2.39
CA LEU A 65 -13.70 -8.56 -1.10
C LEU A 65 -12.77 -9.67 -0.60
N ASP A 66 -11.58 -9.27 -0.14
CA ASP A 66 -10.64 -10.15 0.55
C ASP A 66 -10.43 -9.66 1.99
N VAL A 67 -10.26 -10.61 2.92
CA VAL A 67 -9.77 -10.33 4.28
C VAL A 67 -8.26 -10.50 4.26
N ILE A 68 -7.54 -9.42 4.50
CA ILE A 68 -6.08 -9.40 4.48
C ILE A 68 -5.53 -8.55 5.62
N THR A 69 -4.23 -8.65 5.84
CA THR A 69 -3.55 -7.78 6.80
C THR A 69 -3.51 -6.33 6.29
N ARG A 70 -3.37 -5.39 7.22
CA ARG A 70 -3.18 -3.97 6.87
C ARG A 70 -1.94 -3.75 5.99
N GLY A 71 -0.88 -4.54 6.18
CA GLY A 71 0.34 -4.46 5.37
C GLY A 71 0.10 -4.84 3.92
N GLU A 72 -0.61 -5.95 3.69
CA GLU A 72 -0.99 -6.40 2.35
C GLU A 72 -1.92 -5.41 1.67
N ASN A 73 -2.92 -4.86 2.37
CA ASN A 73 -3.85 -3.87 1.81
C ASN A 73 -3.13 -2.63 1.28
N VAL A 74 -2.14 -2.14 2.04
CA VAL A 74 -1.33 -1.00 1.60
C VAL A 74 -0.48 -1.38 0.38
N LEU A 75 0.14 -2.56 0.37
CA LEU A 75 0.99 -3.00 -0.75
C LEU A 75 0.22 -3.31 -2.04
N ARG A 76 -1.04 -3.76 -1.95
CA ARG A 76 -1.87 -4.09 -3.12
C ARG A 76 -2.39 -2.87 -3.87
N SER A 77 -2.61 -1.75 -3.18
CA SER A 77 -3.18 -0.56 -3.81
C SER A 77 -2.12 0.26 -4.56
N GLN A 78 -2.31 0.39 -5.88
CA GLN A 78 -1.43 1.16 -6.78
C GLN A 78 -1.30 2.66 -6.42
N HIS A 79 -2.24 3.17 -5.62
CA HIS A 79 -2.27 4.58 -5.21
C HIS A 79 -1.47 4.84 -3.94
N THR A 80 -0.84 3.83 -3.33
CA THR A 80 -0.08 4.01 -2.11
C THR A 80 1.41 4.17 -2.40
N MET A 81 2.07 4.99 -1.57
CA MET A 81 3.52 5.16 -1.66
C MET A 81 4.30 3.85 -1.49
N PRO A 82 3.92 2.91 -0.59
CA PRO A 82 4.61 1.64 -0.48
C PRO A 82 4.54 0.80 -1.76
N HIS A 83 3.38 0.71 -2.42
CA HIS A 83 3.26 0.02 -3.70
C HIS A 83 4.17 0.66 -4.75
N GLN A 84 4.05 1.97 -4.94
CA GLN A 84 4.85 2.71 -5.92
C GLN A 84 6.35 2.59 -5.66
N ASN A 85 6.77 2.61 -4.39
CA ASN A 85 8.17 2.44 -4.01
C ASN A 85 8.67 1.02 -4.20
N ALA A 86 7.82 0.00 -4.03
CA ALA A 86 8.15 -1.39 -4.34
C ALA A 86 8.34 -1.61 -5.84
N ALA A 87 7.50 -0.97 -6.67
CA ALA A 87 7.56 -1.07 -8.14
C ALA A 87 8.79 -0.39 -8.77
N LYS A 88 9.48 0.53 -8.06
CA LYS A 88 10.68 1.21 -8.58
C LYS A 88 11.80 0.20 -8.86
N THR A 89 12.31 0.23 -10.08
CA THR A 89 13.47 -0.57 -10.54
C THR A 89 14.80 0.16 -10.36
N HIS A 90 14.79 1.49 -10.21
CA HIS A 90 15.99 2.29 -10.07
C HIS A 90 15.92 3.23 -8.86
N CYS A 91 17.07 3.54 -8.28
CA CYS A 91 17.19 4.57 -7.26
C CYS A 91 17.10 5.98 -7.86
N PRO A 92 16.91 7.04 -7.04
CA PRO A 92 16.82 8.42 -7.53
C PRO A 92 18.05 8.91 -8.33
N ASN A 93 19.20 8.24 -8.20
CA ASN A 93 20.42 8.55 -8.95
C ASN A 93 20.61 7.64 -10.19
N GLY A 94 19.60 6.86 -10.57
CA GLY A 94 19.63 6.03 -11.77
C GLY A 94 20.31 4.67 -11.63
N HIS A 95 20.84 4.28 -10.45
CA HIS A 95 21.36 2.92 -10.26
C HIS A 95 20.23 1.91 -10.13
N GLU A 96 20.34 0.79 -10.83
CA GLU A 96 19.38 -0.31 -10.81
C GLU A 96 19.33 -1.01 -9.44
N TYR A 97 18.13 -1.37 -8.99
CA TYR A 97 17.92 -2.21 -7.82
C TYR A 97 18.04 -3.69 -8.18
N THR A 98 19.25 -4.22 -8.10
CA THR A 98 19.53 -5.67 -8.17
C THR A 98 19.73 -6.24 -6.76
N ALA A 99 19.83 -7.57 -6.61
CA ALA A 99 20.19 -8.19 -5.32
C ALA A 99 21.52 -7.65 -4.77
N ASP A 100 22.50 -7.43 -5.64
CA ASP A 100 23.83 -6.94 -5.29
C ASP A 100 23.91 -5.43 -5.04
N ASN A 101 22.98 -4.65 -5.60
CA ASN A 101 22.94 -3.20 -5.42
C ASN A 101 21.85 -2.72 -4.45
N THR A 102 21.09 -3.64 -3.87
CA THR A 102 20.00 -3.34 -2.94
C THR A 102 20.39 -3.71 -1.51
N TYR A 103 20.24 -2.76 -0.60
CA TYR A 103 20.41 -2.97 0.83
C TYR A 103 19.12 -2.63 1.57
N SER A 104 18.58 -3.59 2.32
CA SER A 104 17.46 -3.36 3.23
C SER A 104 18.01 -2.85 4.55
N ARG A 105 17.97 -1.54 4.75
CA ARG A 105 18.43 -0.91 5.99
C ARG A 105 17.34 -1.04 7.06
N PRO A 106 17.55 -1.82 8.14
CA PRO A 106 16.59 -1.91 9.22
C PRO A 106 16.40 -0.54 9.89
N ARG A 107 15.18 -0.30 10.39
CA ARG A 107 14.84 0.88 11.19
C ARG A 107 14.23 0.42 12.50
N ALA A 108 14.56 1.10 13.60
CA ALA A 108 13.96 0.81 14.89
C ALA A 108 12.43 0.98 14.81
N GLY A 109 11.69 -0.05 15.22
CA GLY A 109 10.23 -0.03 15.30
C GLY A 109 9.48 0.06 13.97
N GLY A 110 10.10 -0.26 12.82
CA GLY A 110 9.43 -0.06 11.54
C GLY A 110 9.95 -0.85 10.35
N ILE A 111 9.34 -0.57 9.19
CA ILE A 111 9.64 -1.21 7.91
C ILE A 111 11.05 -0.80 7.46
N ALA A 112 11.86 -1.80 7.07
CA ALA A 112 13.20 -1.56 6.53
C ALA A 112 13.14 -0.66 5.29
N ARG A 113 14.11 0.27 5.19
CA ARG A 113 14.20 1.16 4.03
C ARG A 113 15.15 0.55 3.01
N ARG A 114 14.69 0.46 1.76
CA ARG A 114 15.56 0.14 0.62
C ARG A 114 16.57 1.26 0.37
N GLU A 115 17.84 0.90 0.31
CA GLU A 115 18.96 1.79 0.05
C GLU A 115 19.81 1.23 -1.11
N CYS A 116 20.24 2.12 -2.01
CA CYS A 116 21.17 1.76 -3.08
C CYS A 116 22.60 1.68 -2.53
N ARG A 117 23.24 0.53 -2.72
CA ARG A 117 24.61 0.28 -2.24
C ARG A 117 25.61 1.17 -2.97
N GLU A 118 25.43 1.42 -4.26
CA GLU A 118 26.30 2.33 -5.00
C GLU A 118 26.21 3.78 -4.48
N CYS A 119 24.99 4.30 -4.26
CA CYS A 119 24.83 5.60 -3.61
C CYS A 119 25.45 5.67 -2.22
N ARG A 120 25.47 4.55 -1.48
CA ARG A 120 26.15 4.48 -0.18
C ARG A 120 27.67 4.53 -0.32
N ARG A 121 28.25 3.83 -1.31
CA ARG A 121 29.70 3.88 -1.61
C ARG A 121 30.14 5.29 -2.00
N ILE A 122 29.39 5.95 -2.89
CA ILE A 122 29.67 7.32 -3.35
C ILE A 122 29.69 8.30 -2.17
N ARG A 123 28.65 8.27 -1.30
CA ARG A 123 28.59 9.14 -0.11
C ARG A 123 29.73 8.87 0.88
N SER A 124 30.08 7.60 1.09
CA SER A 124 31.19 7.23 1.97
C SER A 124 32.51 7.81 1.45
N ARG A 125 32.77 7.75 0.14
CA ARG A 125 33.98 8.32 -0.47
C ARG A 125 34.02 9.85 -0.39
N ALA A 126 32.87 10.50 -0.53
CA ALA A 126 32.76 11.96 -0.43
C ALA A 126 33.00 12.46 1.01
N GLY A 127 32.45 11.78 2.02
CA GLY A 127 32.60 12.17 3.42
C GLY A 127 34.06 12.16 3.93
N TRP A 128 34.95 11.36 3.33
CA TRP A 128 36.38 11.35 3.66
C TRP A 128 37.15 12.57 3.14
N ARG A 129 36.67 13.26 2.10
CA ARG A 129 37.40 14.40 1.50
C ARG A 129 37.19 15.72 2.27
N THR A 130 36.13 15.81 3.08
CA THR A 130 35.76 17.06 3.80
C THR A 130 36.29 17.11 5.24
N SER A 131 36.87 16.02 5.76
CA SER A 131 37.42 15.95 7.12
C SER A 131 38.95 15.95 7.17
N ALA A 132 39.61 16.28 6.05
CA ALA A 132 41.07 16.28 5.90
C ALA A 132 41.62 17.66 5.50
N ALA A 133 40.96 18.75 5.90
CA ALA A 133 41.44 20.13 5.73
C ALA A 133 41.45 20.84 7.08
#